data_AF-A0AAJ2VAI5-F1
#
_entry.id   AF-A0AAJ2VAI5-F1
#
_cell.length_a   1.000
_cell.length_b   1.000
_cell.length_c   1.000
_cell.angle_alpha   90.00
_cell.angle_beta   90.00
_cell.angle_gamma   90.00
#
_symmetry.space_group_name_H-M   'P 1'
#
loop_
_entity.id
_entity.type
_entity.pdbx_description
1 polymer ?
#
loop_
_entity_poly.entity_id
_entity_poly.type
_entity_poly.pdbx_seq_one_letter_code
_entity_poly.pdbx_strand_id
1 'polypeptide(L)'
;MDASAEILYNRLARSEVTLDQAGEVAKLHKALERCWMVSLYGRMAQWASPASDPEGHAMAQTLLREEGAKARPGCGELLEDAYARADEWTALLAAQGDPQSMMNYGGAYWTRDLEHVMKDPERLDEFRRTTLAYLNALIDRGYVDALIMMASIRYNPTWGEPRPAEVWAYLYANAKASGDVSLQANLLQSIDQRVPPEGRQRATDMAQELVRRCCGG
;
A
#
# COMPACT_ATOMS: atom_id res chain seq x y z
N MET A 1 -21.64 -13.47 -10.17
CA MET A 1 -21.17 -12.28 -10.90
C MET A 1 -22.16 -11.17 -10.63
N ASP A 2 -21.76 -10.14 -9.89
CA ASP A 2 -22.54 -8.91 -9.90
C ASP A 2 -22.16 -8.17 -11.18
N ALA A 3 -23.02 -8.26 -12.20
CA ALA A 3 -22.79 -7.74 -13.54
C ALA A 3 -22.42 -6.24 -13.53
N SER A 4 -22.72 -5.53 -12.44
CA SER A 4 -22.41 -4.12 -12.25
C SER A 4 -20.91 -3.79 -12.32
N ALA A 5 -20.03 -4.63 -11.76
CA ALA A 5 -18.60 -4.33 -11.67
C ALA A 5 -17.87 -4.44 -13.03
N GLU A 6 -18.14 -5.51 -13.78
CA GLU A 6 -17.58 -5.74 -15.13
C GLU A 6 -18.16 -4.76 -16.15
N ILE A 7 -19.44 -4.39 -16.01
CA ILE A 7 -20.09 -3.37 -16.84
C ILE A 7 -19.50 -1.98 -16.56
N LEU A 8 -19.30 -1.60 -15.30
CA LEU A 8 -18.64 -0.33 -14.94
C LEU A 8 -17.22 -0.28 -15.47
N TYR A 9 -16.47 -1.37 -15.33
CA TYR A 9 -15.11 -1.52 -15.86
C TYR A 9 -15.05 -1.32 -17.38
N ASN A 10 -15.90 -2.02 -18.14
CA ASN A 10 -15.94 -1.92 -19.60
C ASN A 10 -16.38 -0.55 -20.12
N ARG A 11 -17.27 0.15 -19.39
CA ARG A 11 -17.72 1.50 -19.72
C ARG A 11 -16.65 2.55 -19.41
N LEU A 12 -15.88 2.38 -18.33
CA LEU A 12 -14.76 3.26 -18.00
C LEU A 12 -13.61 3.16 -18.99
N ALA A 13 -13.27 1.95 -19.43
CA ALA A 13 -12.25 1.75 -20.47
C ALA A 13 -12.59 2.44 -21.81
N ARG A 14 -13.85 2.84 -22.01
CA ARG A 14 -14.34 3.55 -23.20
C ARG A 14 -14.60 5.04 -22.95
N SER A 15 -14.22 5.55 -21.78
CA SER A 15 -14.50 6.94 -21.35
C SER A 15 -15.99 7.30 -21.32
N GLU A 16 -16.87 6.31 -21.12
CA GLU A 16 -18.34 6.48 -21.12
C GLU A 16 -18.90 6.90 -19.75
N VAL A 17 -18.03 7.31 -18.82
CA VAL A 17 -18.31 7.47 -17.39
C VAL A 17 -17.38 8.56 -16.83
N THR A 18 -17.92 9.37 -15.93
CA THR A 18 -17.35 10.62 -15.40
C THR A 18 -16.57 10.39 -14.10
N LEU A 19 -15.86 11.42 -13.62
CA LEU A 19 -15.06 11.39 -12.39
C LEU A 19 -15.84 11.00 -11.14
N ASP A 20 -17.10 11.43 -11.00
CA ASP A 20 -17.97 11.02 -9.90
C ASP A 20 -18.30 9.51 -9.95
N GLN A 21 -18.27 8.92 -11.14
CA GLN A 21 -18.43 7.49 -11.37
C GLN A 21 -17.09 6.74 -11.22
N ALA A 22 -15.96 7.43 -11.23
CA ALA A 22 -14.63 6.87 -10.98
C ALA A 22 -14.37 6.59 -9.48
N GLY A 23 -15.11 7.22 -8.56
CA GLY A 23 -15.18 6.80 -7.16
C GLY A 23 -15.67 5.34 -6.99
N GLU A 24 -16.50 4.83 -7.91
CA GLU A 24 -16.89 3.41 -7.96
C GLU A 24 -15.76 2.50 -8.50
N VAL A 25 -14.77 3.06 -9.21
CA VAL A 25 -13.60 2.33 -9.73
C VAL A 25 -12.53 2.17 -8.65
N ALA A 26 -12.35 3.13 -7.76
CA ALA A 26 -11.52 2.93 -6.56
C ALA A 26 -12.09 1.80 -5.68
N LYS A 27 -13.42 1.69 -5.58
CA LYS A 27 -14.10 0.55 -4.94
C LYS A 27 -13.86 -0.76 -5.72
N LEU A 28 -13.77 -0.69 -7.04
CA LEU A 28 -13.39 -1.82 -7.90
C LEU A 28 -11.94 -2.26 -7.66
N HIS A 29 -10.98 -1.34 -7.50
CA HIS A 29 -9.59 -1.66 -7.16
C HIS A 29 -9.51 -2.44 -5.85
N LYS A 30 -10.24 -2.01 -4.80
CA LYS A 30 -10.35 -2.76 -3.53
C LYS A 30 -11.07 -4.11 -3.68
N ALA A 31 -12.02 -4.22 -4.61
CA ALA A 31 -12.69 -5.48 -4.92
C ALA A 31 -11.77 -6.45 -5.71
N LEU A 32 -10.85 -5.91 -6.51
CA LEU A 32 -9.87 -6.65 -7.32
C LEU A 32 -8.57 -6.94 -6.56
N GLU A 33 -8.26 -6.19 -5.50
CA GLU A 33 -7.09 -6.32 -4.63
C GLU A 33 -6.88 -7.77 -4.16
N ARG A 34 -7.96 -8.41 -3.68
CA ARG A 34 -7.93 -9.82 -3.27
C ARG A 34 -7.76 -10.77 -4.45
N CYS A 35 -8.37 -10.45 -5.59
CA CYS A 35 -8.15 -11.24 -6.81
C CYS A 35 -6.71 -11.18 -7.28
N TRP A 36 -6.10 -10.00 -7.18
CA TRP A 36 -4.72 -9.75 -7.54
C TRP A 36 -3.76 -10.46 -6.57
N MET A 37 -4.03 -10.45 -5.26
CA MET A 37 -3.27 -11.21 -4.26
C MET A 37 -3.29 -12.72 -4.55
N VAL A 38 -4.47 -13.27 -4.88
CA VAL A 38 -4.60 -14.68 -5.31
C VAL A 38 -3.75 -14.94 -6.56
N SER A 39 -3.79 -14.05 -7.55
CA SER A 39 -3.00 -14.18 -8.77
C SER A 39 -1.49 -14.12 -8.49
N LEU A 40 -1.05 -13.20 -7.61
CA LEU A 40 0.34 -13.05 -7.19
C LEU A 40 0.84 -14.31 -6.48
N TYR A 41 0.13 -14.77 -5.45
CA TYR A 41 0.56 -15.93 -4.68
C TYR A 41 0.50 -17.22 -5.51
N GLY A 42 -0.42 -17.30 -6.47
CA GLY A 42 -0.42 -18.36 -7.49
C GLY A 42 0.87 -18.38 -8.30
N ARG A 43 1.34 -17.21 -8.78
CA ARG A 43 2.62 -17.09 -9.48
C ARG A 43 3.81 -17.36 -8.57
N MET A 44 3.81 -16.84 -7.34
CA MET A 44 4.88 -17.10 -6.36
C MET A 44 5.00 -18.59 -6.05
N ALA A 45 3.89 -19.31 -5.90
CA ALA A 45 3.90 -20.76 -5.70
C ALA A 45 4.43 -21.52 -6.94
N GLN A 46 4.26 -20.97 -8.14
CA GLN A 46 4.86 -21.54 -9.36
C GLN A 46 6.37 -21.25 -9.48
N TRP A 47 6.82 -20.07 -9.04
CA TRP A 47 8.23 -19.66 -9.11
C TRP A 47 9.08 -20.23 -7.96
N ALA A 48 8.53 -20.31 -6.76
CA ALA A 48 9.17 -21.01 -5.64
C ALA A 48 9.03 -22.52 -5.88
N SER A 49 10.02 -23.10 -6.55
CA SER A 49 10.04 -24.55 -6.78
C SER A 49 10.07 -25.28 -5.44
N PRO A 50 9.19 -26.28 -5.21
CA PRO A 50 9.19 -27.06 -3.98
C PRO A 50 10.54 -27.75 -3.69
N ALA A 51 11.36 -27.96 -4.72
CA ALA A 51 12.66 -28.60 -4.61
C ALA A 51 13.79 -27.64 -4.19
N SER A 52 13.68 -26.35 -4.51
CA SER A 52 14.74 -25.36 -4.23
C SER A 52 14.38 -24.38 -3.10
N ASP A 53 13.09 -24.13 -2.88
CA ASP A 53 12.58 -23.24 -1.83
C ASP A 53 11.28 -23.80 -1.22
N PRO A 54 11.36 -24.86 -0.41
CA PRO A 54 10.19 -25.52 0.16
C PRO A 54 9.43 -24.61 1.15
N GLU A 55 10.12 -23.74 1.89
CA GLU A 55 9.50 -22.81 2.83
C GLU A 55 8.76 -21.68 2.11
N GLY A 56 9.38 -21.06 1.11
CA GLY A 56 8.73 -20.04 0.28
C GLY A 56 7.55 -20.60 -0.51
N HIS A 57 7.65 -21.84 -1.03
CA HIS A 57 6.53 -22.53 -1.68
C HIS A 57 5.36 -22.76 -0.73
N ALA A 58 5.63 -23.29 0.48
CA ALA A 58 4.59 -23.55 1.48
C ALA A 58 3.91 -22.26 1.98
N MET A 59 4.69 -21.19 2.15
CA MET A 59 4.18 -19.87 2.51
C MET A 59 3.29 -19.31 1.40
N ALA A 60 3.75 -19.33 0.14
CA ALA A 60 2.96 -18.87 -1.00
C ALA A 60 1.64 -19.66 -1.16
N GLN A 61 1.67 -20.98 -0.98
CA GLN A 61 0.46 -21.82 -1.01
C GLN A 61 -0.52 -21.52 0.13
N THR A 62 0.00 -21.17 1.32
CA THR A 62 -0.84 -20.77 2.46
C THR A 62 -1.51 -19.43 2.18
N LEU A 63 -0.74 -18.43 1.77
CA LEU A 63 -1.25 -17.10 1.41
C LEU A 63 -2.24 -17.15 0.24
N LEU A 64 -1.98 -17.98 -0.77
CA LEU A 64 -2.90 -18.24 -1.88
C LEU A 64 -4.25 -18.77 -1.38
N ARG A 65 -4.24 -19.74 -0.47
CA ARG A 65 -5.48 -20.31 0.10
C ARG A 65 -6.23 -19.29 0.96
N GLU A 66 -5.53 -18.56 1.81
CA GLU A 66 -6.12 -17.57 2.70
C GLU A 66 -6.76 -16.41 1.93
N GLU A 67 -6.08 -15.88 0.93
CA GLU A 67 -6.63 -14.83 0.07
C GLU A 67 -7.69 -15.39 -0.87
N GLY A 68 -7.54 -16.63 -1.36
CA GLY A 68 -8.54 -17.31 -2.17
C GLY A 68 -9.87 -17.51 -1.45
N ALA A 69 -9.84 -17.85 -0.16
CA ALA A 69 -11.04 -17.99 0.66
C ALA A 69 -11.77 -16.65 0.90
N LYS A 70 -11.04 -15.54 0.84
CA LYS A 70 -11.54 -14.17 1.03
C LYS A 70 -11.92 -13.47 -0.27
N ALA A 71 -11.47 -14.02 -1.40
CA ALA A 71 -11.64 -13.47 -2.74
C ALA A 71 -13.03 -13.77 -3.30
N ARG A 72 -13.52 -12.92 -4.20
CA ARG A 72 -14.81 -13.15 -4.86
C ARG A 72 -14.70 -14.33 -5.85
N PRO A 73 -15.79 -15.09 -6.08
CA PRO A 73 -15.82 -16.08 -7.16
C PRO A 73 -15.48 -15.43 -8.51
N GLY A 74 -14.57 -16.04 -9.28
CA GLY A 74 -14.13 -15.53 -10.59
C GLY A 74 -12.81 -14.74 -10.60
N CYS A 75 -12.15 -14.56 -9.44
CA CYS A 75 -10.87 -13.82 -9.37
C CYS A 75 -9.73 -14.40 -10.25
N GLY A 76 -9.78 -15.70 -10.58
CA GLY A 76 -8.80 -16.34 -11.48
C GLY A 76 -9.06 -16.13 -12.97
N GLU A 77 -10.17 -15.47 -13.33
CA GLU A 77 -10.64 -15.31 -14.72
C GLU A 77 -10.40 -13.88 -15.26
N LEU A 78 -9.81 -13.00 -14.46
CA LEU A 78 -9.48 -11.65 -14.88
C LEU A 78 -8.40 -11.67 -15.96
N LEU A 79 -8.63 -10.90 -17.03
CA LEU A 79 -7.66 -10.70 -18.09
C LEU A 79 -6.36 -10.08 -17.53
N GLU A 80 -5.24 -10.47 -18.12
CA GLU A 80 -3.91 -10.12 -17.64
C GLU A 80 -3.63 -8.60 -17.68
N ASP A 81 -4.28 -7.89 -18.60
CA ASP A 81 -4.22 -6.44 -18.77
C ASP A 81 -5.15 -5.68 -17.81
N ALA A 82 -6.05 -6.39 -17.12
CA ALA A 82 -6.98 -5.75 -16.20
C ALA A 82 -6.27 -5.05 -15.05
N TYR A 83 -5.14 -5.61 -14.64
CA TYR A 83 -4.27 -5.08 -13.59
C TYR A 83 -3.50 -3.84 -14.03
N ALA A 84 -2.88 -3.86 -15.22
CA ALA A 84 -2.18 -2.69 -15.76
C ALA A 84 -3.11 -1.48 -15.86
N ARG A 85 -4.34 -1.69 -16.33
CA ARG A 85 -5.36 -0.62 -16.37
C ARG A 85 -5.76 -0.16 -14.97
N ALA A 86 -5.91 -1.06 -14.00
CA ALA A 86 -6.23 -0.68 -12.62
C ALA A 86 -5.14 0.19 -11.98
N ASP A 87 -3.88 -0.05 -12.32
CA ASP A 87 -2.73 0.73 -11.88
C ASP A 87 -2.75 2.14 -12.48
N GLU A 88 -2.98 2.25 -13.79
CA GLU A 88 -3.16 3.53 -14.50
C GLU A 88 -4.29 4.36 -13.87
N TRP A 89 -5.44 3.74 -13.58
CA TRP A 89 -6.56 4.43 -12.95
C TRP A 89 -6.28 4.88 -11.52
N THR A 90 -5.60 4.04 -10.72
CA THR A 90 -5.15 4.44 -9.38
C THR A 90 -4.23 5.66 -9.45
N ALA A 91 -3.28 5.69 -10.39
CA ALA A 91 -2.42 6.84 -10.59
C ALA A 91 -3.20 8.11 -10.99
N LEU A 92 -4.16 7.99 -11.92
CA LEU A 92 -5.01 9.09 -12.35
C LEU A 92 -5.89 9.66 -11.24
N LEU A 93 -6.49 8.80 -10.41
CA LEU A 93 -7.35 9.22 -9.30
C LEU A 93 -6.53 9.79 -8.14
N ALA A 94 -5.35 9.21 -7.87
CA ALA A 94 -4.42 9.74 -6.88
C ALA A 94 -3.95 11.14 -7.24
N ALA A 95 -3.63 11.39 -8.52
CA ALA A 95 -3.24 12.70 -9.03
C ALA A 95 -4.34 13.77 -8.88
N GLN A 96 -5.59 13.34 -8.76
CA GLN A 96 -6.75 14.21 -8.55
C GLN A 96 -7.12 14.35 -7.06
N GLY A 97 -6.37 13.72 -6.16
CA GLY A 97 -6.54 13.86 -4.72
C GLY A 97 -7.55 12.88 -4.09
N ASP A 98 -7.95 11.81 -4.81
CA ASP A 98 -8.77 10.75 -4.23
C ASP A 98 -7.99 10.05 -3.09
N PRO A 99 -8.48 10.05 -1.85
CA PRO A 99 -7.70 9.58 -0.71
C PRO A 99 -7.34 8.10 -0.74
N GLN A 100 -8.25 7.26 -1.25
CA GLN A 100 -8.03 5.82 -1.28
C GLN A 100 -7.02 5.48 -2.38
N SER A 101 -7.12 6.11 -3.55
CA SER A 101 -6.14 5.96 -4.62
C SER A 101 -4.78 6.54 -4.25
N MET A 102 -4.73 7.67 -3.55
CA MET A 102 -3.48 8.21 -2.98
C MET A 102 -2.82 7.22 -2.01
N MET A 103 -3.62 6.53 -1.18
CA MET A 103 -3.12 5.48 -0.29
C MET A 103 -2.61 4.28 -1.08
N ASN A 104 -3.37 3.82 -2.07
CA ASN A 104 -3.07 2.62 -2.86
C ASN A 104 -1.92 2.83 -3.85
N TYR A 105 -1.66 4.07 -4.27
CA TYR A 105 -0.55 4.38 -5.18
C TYR A 105 0.80 3.95 -4.59
N GLY A 106 1.00 4.19 -3.29
CA GLY A 106 2.23 3.81 -2.57
C GLY A 106 2.08 2.58 -1.67
N GLY A 107 0.85 2.27 -1.32
CA GLY A 107 0.50 1.24 -0.37
C GLY A 107 0.36 -0.11 -1.04
N ALA A 108 1.46 -0.84 -1.00
CA ALA A 108 1.49 -2.29 -0.98
C ALA A 108 0.44 -2.95 -1.87
N TYR A 109 0.72 -3.03 -3.17
CA TYR A 109 0.56 -4.24 -3.94
C TYR A 109 1.42 -4.10 -5.19
N TRP A 110 2.16 -5.16 -5.52
CA TRP A 110 3.04 -5.27 -6.68
C TRP A 110 2.22 -5.04 -7.96
N THR A 111 1.98 -3.79 -8.31
CA THR A 111 1.43 -3.43 -9.60
C THR A 111 2.34 -4.04 -10.66
N ARG A 112 1.77 -4.51 -11.77
CA ARG A 112 2.60 -5.03 -12.87
C ARG A 112 3.54 -3.92 -13.38
N ASP A 113 3.12 -2.67 -13.16
CA ASP A 113 3.90 -1.48 -13.39
C ASP A 113 5.05 -1.30 -12.38
N LEU A 114 4.92 -1.72 -11.11
CA LEU A 114 6.04 -1.73 -10.15
C LEU A 114 7.21 -2.59 -10.65
N GLU A 115 6.95 -3.71 -11.31
CA GLU A 115 8.00 -4.53 -11.92
C GLU A 115 8.75 -3.79 -13.03
N HIS A 116 8.05 -2.93 -13.79
CA HIS A 116 8.65 -2.11 -14.85
C HIS A 116 9.34 -0.86 -14.29
N VAL A 117 8.71 -0.20 -13.32
CA VAL A 117 9.24 0.93 -12.55
C VAL A 117 10.52 0.53 -11.81
N MET A 118 10.58 -0.67 -11.22
CA MET A 118 11.80 -1.16 -10.54
C MET A 118 12.97 -1.43 -11.50
N LYS A 119 12.70 -1.61 -12.80
CA LYS A 119 13.74 -1.79 -13.84
C LYS A 119 14.24 -0.46 -14.42
N ASP A 120 13.55 0.65 -14.14
CA ASP A 120 13.88 2.00 -14.59
C ASP A 120 14.15 2.91 -13.37
N PRO A 121 15.42 3.24 -13.07
CA PRO A 121 15.78 4.03 -11.90
C PRO A 121 15.09 5.40 -11.82
N GLU A 122 14.88 6.08 -12.94
CA GLU A 122 14.26 7.41 -12.94
C GLU A 122 12.78 7.34 -12.60
N ARG A 123 12.08 6.35 -13.17
CA ARG A 123 10.67 6.09 -12.85
C ARG A 123 10.50 5.65 -11.39
N LEU A 124 11.44 4.86 -10.86
CA LEU A 124 11.40 4.44 -9.48
C LEU A 124 11.54 5.62 -8.51
N ASP A 125 12.43 6.56 -8.81
CA ASP A 125 12.62 7.75 -7.99
C ASP A 125 11.42 8.71 -8.08
N GLU A 126 10.79 8.85 -9.25
CA GLU A 126 9.52 9.57 -9.38
C GLU A 126 8.40 8.90 -8.58
N PHE A 127 8.20 7.60 -8.75
CA PHE A 127 7.19 6.83 -8.03
C PHE A 127 7.34 6.96 -6.50
N ARG A 128 8.58 6.87 -6.00
CA ARG A 128 8.91 7.06 -4.59
C ARG A 128 8.54 8.46 -4.10
N ARG A 129 8.94 9.51 -4.83
CA ARG A 129 8.63 10.90 -4.46
C ARG A 129 7.13 11.15 -4.46
N THR A 130 6.42 10.71 -5.48
CA THR A 130 4.97 10.88 -5.61
C THR A 130 4.20 10.16 -4.51
N THR A 131 4.58 8.91 -4.20
CA THR A 131 4.04 8.17 -3.06
C THR A 131 4.18 8.93 -1.75
N LEU A 132 5.39 9.42 -1.44
CA LEU A 132 5.64 10.16 -0.21
C LEU A 132 4.86 11.47 -0.15
N ALA A 133 4.69 12.16 -1.29
CA ALA A 133 3.89 13.37 -1.37
C ALA A 133 2.41 13.08 -1.07
N TYR A 134 1.85 12.02 -1.67
CA TYR A 134 0.48 11.62 -1.42
C TYR A 134 0.23 11.24 0.03
N LEU A 135 1.08 10.39 0.63
CA LEU A 135 0.93 9.99 2.02
C LEU A 135 1.07 11.19 2.98
N ASN A 136 1.94 12.16 2.70
CA ASN A 136 2.02 13.39 3.49
C ASN A 136 0.73 14.22 3.40
N ALA A 137 0.18 14.39 2.20
CA ALA A 137 -1.09 15.11 2.03
C ALA A 137 -2.26 14.39 2.72
N LEU A 138 -2.25 13.06 2.79
CA LEU A 138 -3.22 12.28 3.56
C LEU A 138 -3.05 12.48 5.07
N ILE A 139 -1.81 12.49 5.57
CA ILE A 139 -1.50 12.81 6.97
C ILE A 139 -2.06 14.19 7.31
N ASP A 140 -1.84 15.21 6.47
CA ASP A 140 -2.35 16.58 6.69
C ASP A 140 -3.88 16.68 6.69
N ARG A 141 -4.56 15.69 6.11
CA ARG A 141 -6.03 15.57 6.09
C ARG A 141 -6.56 14.67 7.21
N GLY A 142 -5.69 14.17 8.10
CA GLY A 142 -6.05 13.34 9.25
C GLY A 142 -6.28 11.86 8.97
N TYR A 143 -5.81 11.34 7.82
CA TYR A 143 -5.87 9.91 7.54
C TYR A 143 -4.80 9.16 8.34
N VAL A 144 -5.16 8.68 9.52
CA VAL A 144 -4.28 7.99 10.48
C VAL A 144 -3.58 6.76 9.87
N ASP A 145 -4.22 6.05 8.96
CA ASP A 145 -3.63 4.89 8.25
C ASP A 145 -2.40 5.26 7.40
N ALA A 146 -2.30 6.52 6.94
CA ALA A 146 -1.16 6.98 6.16
C ALA A 146 0.13 7.00 6.99
N LEU A 147 0.02 7.14 8.32
CA LEU A 147 1.15 7.07 9.24
C LEU A 147 1.76 5.65 9.25
N ILE A 148 0.92 4.61 9.31
CA ILE A 148 1.41 3.21 9.24
C ILE A 148 2.05 2.94 7.87
N MET A 149 1.43 3.42 6.80
CA MET A 149 1.99 3.23 5.46
C MET A 149 3.36 3.90 5.32
N MET A 150 3.51 5.11 5.86
CA MET A 150 4.78 5.82 5.86
C MET A 150 5.85 5.10 6.71
N ALA A 151 5.46 4.54 7.87
CA ALA A 151 6.36 3.72 8.69
C ALA A 151 6.84 2.48 7.92
N SER A 152 5.95 1.79 7.21
CA SER A 152 6.28 0.62 6.38
C SER A 152 7.30 0.98 5.29
N ILE A 153 7.06 2.08 4.56
CA ILE A 153 7.96 2.57 3.50
C ILE A 153 9.33 2.92 4.08
N ARG A 154 9.39 3.61 5.23
CA ARG A 154 10.66 4.01 5.86
C ARG A 154 11.43 2.86 6.51
N TYR A 155 10.77 1.74 6.75
CA TYR A 155 11.39 0.52 7.24
C TYR A 155 11.95 -0.35 6.10
N ASN A 156 11.32 -0.31 4.92
CA ASN A 156 11.60 -1.22 3.82
C ASN A 156 12.83 -0.78 2.99
N PRO A 157 13.91 -1.58 2.93
CA PRO A 157 15.11 -1.27 2.14
C PRO A 157 14.84 -1.07 0.64
N THR A 158 13.77 -1.64 0.09
CA THR A 158 13.36 -1.45 -1.31
C THR A 158 13.00 0.01 -1.60
N TRP A 159 12.69 0.81 -0.58
CA TRP A 159 12.36 2.23 -0.68
C TRP A 159 13.55 3.16 -0.33
N GLY A 160 14.73 2.59 -0.15
CA GLY A 160 15.96 3.28 0.23
C GLY A 160 16.46 2.84 1.61
N GLU A 161 17.56 3.43 2.06
CA GLU A 161 18.15 3.14 3.37
C GLU A 161 17.13 3.31 4.50
N PRO A 162 16.93 2.28 5.35
CA PRO A 162 15.98 2.35 6.46
C PRO A 162 16.24 3.53 7.39
N ARG A 163 15.16 4.18 7.83
CA ARG A 163 15.23 5.37 8.68
C ARG A 163 14.55 5.13 10.02
N PRO A 164 15.20 4.44 10.98
CA PRO A 164 14.55 4.00 12.22
C PRO A 164 13.95 5.14 13.04
N ALA A 165 14.57 6.32 13.03
CA ALA A 165 14.03 7.52 13.68
C ALA A 165 12.68 7.96 13.07
N GLU A 166 12.56 7.96 11.74
CA GLU A 166 11.30 8.29 11.06
C GLU A 166 10.25 7.19 11.29
N VAL A 167 10.65 5.91 11.21
CA VAL A 167 9.77 4.77 11.49
C VAL A 167 9.16 4.88 12.89
N TRP A 168 10.01 5.14 13.90
CA TRP A 168 9.54 5.34 15.27
C TRP A 168 8.55 6.50 15.37
N ALA A 169 8.85 7.64 14.72
CA ALA A 169 7.99 8.82 14.77
C ALA A 169 6.60 8.57 14.18
N TYR A 170 6.52 7.90 13.03
CA TYR A 170 5.25 7.55 12.39
C TYR A 170 4.45 6.53 13.22
N LEU A 171 5.10 5.50 13.75
CA LEU A 171 4.44 4.51 14.61
C LEU A 171 3.92 5.13 15.91
N TYR A 172 4.71 5.99 16.54
CA TYR A 172 4.28 6.69 17.75
C TYR A 172 3.09 7.61 17.45
N ALA A 173 3.15 8.39 16.38
CA ALA A 173 2.07 9.28 15.98
C ALA A 173 0.78 8.51 15.69
N ASN A 174 0.86 7.37 15.01
CA ASN A 174 -0.27 6.48 14.78
C ASN A 174 -0.84 5.94 16.10
N ALA A 175 0.01 5.37 16.96
CA ALA A 175 -0.43 4.83 18.24
C ALA A 175 -1.06 5.91 19.13
N LYS A 176 -0.56 7.14 19.07
CA LYS A 176 -1.15 8.27 19.80
C LYS A 176 -2.51 8.66 19.24
N ALA A 177 -2.65 8.75 17.92
CA ALA A 177 -3.90 9.07 17.23
C ALA A 177 -5.00 8.03 17.48
N SER A 178 -4.62 6.75 17.54
CA SER A 178 -5.54 5.63 17.76
C SER A 178 -5.84 5.36 19.25
N GLY A 179 -5.13 6.02 20.18
CA GLY A 179 -5.27 5.75 21.62
C GLY A 179 -4.55 4.48 22.11
N ASP A 180 -3.64 3.93 21.31
CA ASP A 180 -3.05 2.61 21.46
C ASP A 180 -1.58 2.62 21.94
N VAL A 181 -1.05 3.76 22.40
CA VAL A 181 0.37 3.88 22.80
C VAL A 181 0.81 2.77 23.76
N SER A 182 -0.01 2.46 24.77
CA SER A 182 0.29 1.40 25.74
C SER A 182 0.25 0.00 25.12
N LEU A 183 -0.63 -0.24 24.15
CA LEU A 183 -0.75 -1.51 23.45
C LEU A 183 0.42 -1.75 22.50
N GLN A 184 0.98 -0.68 21.92
CA GLN A 184 2.13 -0.75 21.02
C GLN A 184 3.49 -0.54 21.71
N ALA A 185 3.54 -0.47 23.05
CA ALA A 185 4.75 -0.15 23.80
C ALA A 185 5.95 -1.06 23.45
N ASN A 186 5.72 -2.36 23.31
CA ASN A 186 6.77 -3.33 22.96
C ASN A 186 7.33 -3.10 21.54
N LEU A 187 6.46 -2.80 20.57
CA LEU A 187 6.86 -2.48 19.20
C LEU A 187 7.68 -1.19 19.18
N LEU A 188 7.17 -0.14 19.83
CA LEU A 188 7.84 1.16 19.91
C LEU A 188 9.21 1.04 20.58
N GLN A 189 9.33 0.25 21.65
CA GLN A 189 10.61 -0.01 22.31
C GLN A 189 11.58 -0.79 21.40
N SER A 190 11.11 -1.78 20.64
CA SER A 190 11.95 -2.52 19.70
C SER A 190 12.51 -1.63 18.59
N ILE A 191 11.72 -0.68 18.09
CA ILE A 191 12.19 0.29 17.09
C ILE A 191 13.12 1.32 17.72
N ASP A 192 12.83 1.82 18.92
CA ASP A 192 13.67 2.80 19.64
C ASP A 192 15.11 2.29 19.88
N GLN A 193 15.26 0.98 20.16
CA GLN A 193 16.57 0.33 20.28
C GLN A 193 17.41 0.41 19.00
N ARG A 194 16.77 0.59 17.83
CA ARG A 194 17.42 0.75 16.53
C ARG A 194 17.65 2.22 16.16
N VAL A 195 17.11 3.16 16.94
CA VAL A 195 17.31 4.60 16.72
C VAL A 195 18.65 5.02 17.35
N PRO A 196 19.60 5.56 16.56
CA PRO A 196 20.84 6.10 17.09
C PRO A 196 20.56 7.19 18.14
N PRO A 197 21.38 7.32 19.20
CA PRO A 197 21.15 8.30 20.26
C PRO A 197 20.92 9.73 19.74
N GLU A 198 21.69 10.16 18.74
CA GLU A 198 21.58 11.46 18.08
C GLU A 198 20.26 11.67 17.32
N GLY A 199 19.55 10.60 16.97
CA GLY A 199 18.28 10.62 16.25
C GLY A 199 17.03 10.65 17.12
N ARG A 200 17.14 10.37 18.43
CA ARG A 200 15.97 10.18 19.31
C ARG A 200 15.16 11.45 19.56
N GLN A 201 15.85 12.57 19.81
CA GLN A 201 15.16 13.85 20.00
C GLN A 201 14.43 14.25 18.72
N ARG A 202 15.09 14.12 17.56
CA ARG A 202 14.49 14.41 16.26
C ARG A 202 13.27 13.52 15.97
N ALA A 203 13.34 12.23 16.31
CA ALA A 203 12.21 11.32 16.19
C ALA A 203 11.02 11.77 17.06
N THR A 204 11.30 12.21 18.28
CA THR A 204 10.28 12.73 19.21
C THR A 204 9.63 14.01 18.67
N ASP A 205 10.43 14.98 18.24
CA ASP A 205 9.94 16.25 17.67
C ASP A 205 9.07 16.00 16.44
N MET A 206 9.53 15.10 15.55
CA MET A 206 8.78 14.68 14.37
C MET A 206 7.46 13.99 14.75
N ALA A 207 7.45 13.11 15.74
CA ALA A 207 6.25 12.41 16.17
C ALA A 207 5.19 13.39 16.71
N GLN A 208 5.61 14.36 17.51
CA GLN A 208 4.72 15.41 18.04
C GLN A 208 4.13 16.26 16.92
N GLU A 209 4.97 16.65 15.95
CA GLU A 209 4.53 17.40 14.78
C GLU A 209 3.53 16.61 13.93
N LEU A 210 3.76 15.31 13.72
CA LEU A 210 2.85 14.43 13.01
C LEU A 210 1.50 14.30 13.73
N VAL A 211 1.49 14.15 15.06
CA VAL A 211 0.25 14.11 15.85
C VAL A 211 -0.52 15.42 15.69
N ARG A 212 0.17 16.56 15.77
CA ARG A 212 -0.44 17.89 15.60
C ARG A 212 -1.04 18.07 14.21
N ARG A 213 -0.29 17.71 13.16
CA ARG A 213 -0.71 17.85 11.75
C ARG A 213 -1.87 16.92 11.40
N CYS A 214 -1.82 15.66 11.82
CA CYS A 214 -2.84 14.70 11.48
C CYS A 214 -4.11 14.86 12.31
N CYS A 215 -3.96 14.94 13.63
CA CYS A 215 -5.05 14.54 14.50
C CYS A 215 -5.15 15.43 15.76
N GLY A 216 -4.61 16.64 15.69
CA GLY A 216 -4.61 17.64 16.77
C GLY A 216 -5.86 18.51 16.89
N GLY A 217 -7.03 17.97 16.51
CA GLY A 217 -8.34 18.60 16.72
C GLY A 217 -8.88 18.36 18.12
#